data_AF-A0A086ZTA1-F1
#
_entry.id   AF-A0A086ZTA1-F1
#
_cell.length_a   1.000
_cell.length_b   1.000
_cell.length_c   1.000
_cell.angle_alpha   90.00
_cell.angle_beta   90.00
_cell.angle_gamma   90.00
#
_symmetry.space_group_name_H-M   'P 1'
#
loop_
_entity.id
_entity.type
_entity.pdbx_description
1 polymer ?
#
loop_
_entity_poly.entity_id
_entity_poly.type
_entity_poly.pdbx_seq_one_letter_code
_entity_poly.pdbx_strand_id
1 'polypeptide(L)'
;MVDVVPDVEAFPLYKELRPYCDALDEELLWGLDTGFEAGEYYYALSWLIADVLEHGIDVPRNVLLRAYRVLMDEDSTEYRPALEEYLHRRNGR
;
A
#
# COMPACT_ATOMS: atom_id res chain seq x y z
N MET A 1 4.54 -23.70 7.55
CA MET A 1 3.65 -23.25 6.47
C MET A 1 4.20 -21.91 6.06
N VAL A 2 4.67 -21.78 4.83
CA VAL A 2 5.16 -20.50 4.30
C VAL A 2 3.97 -19.54 4.29
N ASP A 3 4.19 -18.26 4.57
CA ASP A 3 3.21 -17.18 4.53
C ASP A 3 2.67 -16.94 3.11
N VAL A 4 2.04 -17.94 2.49
CA VAL A 4 1.50 -17.88 1.11
C VAL A 4 0.16 -17.12 1.08
N VAL A 5 -0.50 -16.99 2.25
CA VAL A 5 -1.84 -16.39 2.35
C VAL A 5 -1.83 -14.88 2.06
N PRO A 6 -0.89 -14.06 2.57
CA PRO A 6 -0.89 -12.62 2.31
C PRO A 6 -0.60 -12.28 0.83
N ASP A 7 0.27 -13.02 0.16
CA ASP A 7 0.67 -12.75 -1.23
C ASP A 7 -0.47 -12.92 -2.25
N VAL A 8 -1.33 -13.92 -2.06
CA VAL A 8 -2.49 -14.15 -2.94
C VAL A 8 -3.49 -13.00 -2.86
N GLU A 9 -3.71 -12.46 -1.67
CA GLU A 9 -4.60 -11.31 -1.46
C GLU A 9 -3.94 -9.99 -1.86
N ALA A 10 -2.62 -9.85 -1.67
CA ALA A 10 -1.88 -8.65 -1.99
C ALA A 10 -1.74 -8.39 -3.50
N PHE A 11 -1.55 -9.44 -4.31
CA PHE A 11 -1.40 -9.32 -5.76
C PHE A 11 -2.46 -8.45 -6.46
N PRO A 12 -3.78 -8.74 -6.33
CA PRO A 12 -4.79 -7.94 -7.01
C PRO A 12 -4.90 -6.52 -6.44
N LEU A 13 -4.58 -6.33 -5.16
CA LEU A 13 -4.68 -5.04 -4.47
C LEU A 13 -3.54 -4.10 -4.84
N TYR A 14 -2.31 -4.63 -5.01
CA TYR A 14 -1.20 -3.85 -5.55
C TYR A 14 -1.53 -3.31 -6.94
N LYS A 15 -2.03 -4.18 -7.84
CA LYS A 15 -2.44 -3.77 -9.19
C LYS A 15 -3.57 -2.73 -9.20
N GLU A 16 -4.46 -2.78 -8.22
CA GLU A 16 -5.54 -1.80 -8.10
C GLU A 16 -5.04 -0.46 -7.54
N LEU A 17 -4.09 -0.48 -6.59
CA LEU A 17 -3.56 0.71 -5.91
C LEU A 17 -2.50 1.46 -6.74
N ARG A 18 -1.58 0.71 -7.37
CA ARG A 18 -0.40 1.23 -8.07
C ARG A 18 -0.67 2.34 -9.10
N PRO A 19 -1.74 2.31 -9.91
CA PRO A 19 -2.02 3.36 -10.90
C PRO A 19 -2.32 4.74 -10.31
N TYR A 20 -2.67 4.84 -9.02
CA TYR A 20 -2.89 6.13 -8.36
C TYR A 20 -1.58 6.77 -7.88
N CYS A 21 -0.47 6.06 -7.99
CA CYS A 21 0.79 6.39 -7.32
C CYS A 21 1.87 6.91 -8.27
N ASP A 22 1.52 7.27 -9.50
CA ASP A 22 2.46 7.82 -10.50
C ASP A 22 3.09 9.17 -10.12
N ALA A 23 2.60 9.79 -9.05
CA ALA A 23 3.19 11.00 -8.47
C ALA A 23 4.34 10.71 -7.47
N LEU A 24 4.57 9.43 -7.12
CA LEU A 24 5.74 9.02 -6.33
C LEU A 24 7.02 9.10 -7.18
N ASP A 25 8.16 9.10 -6.49
CA ASP A 25 9.46 9.09 -7.13
C ASP A 25 9.67 7.84 -7.98
N GLU A 26 10.31 7.99 -9.14
CA GLU A 26 10.52 6.90 -10.10
C GLU A 26 11.41 5.78 -9.54
N GLU A 27 12.38 6.09 -8.68
CA GLU A 27 13.24 5.10 -8.03
C GLU A 27 12.44 4.26 -7.02
N LEU A 28 11.55 4.89 -6.24
CA LEU A 28 10.64 4.19 -5.33
C LEU A 28 9.71 3.26 -6.10
N LEU A 29 9.06 3.79 -7.14
CA LEU A 29 8.15 3.01 -7.97
C LEU A 29 8.86 1.83 -8.64
N TRP A 30 10.09 2.03 -9.13
CA TRP A 30 10.89 0.96 -9.71
C TRP A 30 11.21 -0.14 -8.70
N GLY A 31 11.55 0.22 -7.45
CA GLY A 31 11.78 -0.75 -6.38
C GLY A 31 10.54 -1.59 -6.05
N LEU A 32 9.38 -0.94 -5.92
CA LEU A 32 8.11 -1.60 -5.66
C LEU A 32 7.69 -2.54 -6.80
N ASP A 33 7.79 -2.06 -8.04
CA ASP A 33 7.42 -2.83 -9.23
C ASP A 33 8.38 -4.03 -9.42
N THR A 34 9.67 -3.87 -9.12
CA THR A 34 10.65 -4.96 -9.14
C THR A 34 10.35 -6.03 -8.08
N GLY A 35 10.03 -5.61 -6.85
CA GLY A 35 9.62 -6.54 -5.78
C GLY A 35 8.34 -7.29 -6.15
N PHE A 36 7.38 -6.59 -6.75
CA PHE A 36 6.16 -7.21 -7.27
C PHE A 36 6.47 -8.25 -8.36
N GLU A 37 7.33 -7.93 -9.33
CA GLU A 37 7.74 -8.88 -10.38
C GLU A 37 8.51 -10.10 -9.85
N ALA A 38 9.22 -9.95 -8.73
CA ALA A 38 9.91 -11.05 -8.05
C ALA A 38 8.96 -11.99 -7.27
N GLY A 39 7.68 -11.65 -7.18
CA GLY A 39 6.68 -12.42 -6.45
C GLY A 39 6.52 -12.01 -4.99
N GLU A 40 7.16 -10.93 -4.55
CA GLU A 40 7.07 -10.38 -3.18
C GLU A 40 5.87 -9.44 -3.06
N TYR A 41 4.68 -9.94 -3.41
CA TYR A 41 3.48 -9.12 -3.59
C TYR A 41 3.04 -8.42 -2.31
N TYR A 42 3.15 -9.11 -1.17
CA TYR A 42 2.85 -8.56 0.14
C TYR A 42 3.76 -7.38 0.45
N TYR A 43 5.08 -7.55 0.31
CA TYR A 43 6.04 -6.49 0.64
C TYR A 43 5.89 -5.30 -0.30
N ALA A 44 5.72 -5.55 -1.60
CA ALA A 44 5.44 -4.49 -2.57
C ALA A 44 4.17 -3.71 -2.20
N LEU A 45 3.09 -4.39 -1.79
CA LEU A 45 1.86 -3.73 -1.35
C LEU A 45 2.02 -2.96 -0.05
N SER A 46 2.68 -3.56 0.95
CA SER A 46 2.91 -2.96 2.26
C SER A 46 3.68 -1.64 2.12
N TRP A 47 4.76 -1.65 1.33
CA TRP A 47 5.58 -0.47 1.10
C TRP A 47 4.86 0.58 0.25
N LEU A 48 4.12 0.17 -0.79
CA LEU A 48 3.30 1.10 -1.57
C LEU A 48 2.26 1.82 -0.70
N ILE A 49 1.65 1.12 0.26
CA ILE A 49 0.73 1.74 1.24
C ILE A 49 1.48 2.74 2.12
N ALA A 50 2.66 2.39 2.63
CA ALA A 50 3.49 3.30 3.42
C ALA A 50 3.81 4.58 2.63
N ASP A 51 4.27 4.47 1.39
CA ASP A 51 4.59 5.62 0.52
C ASP A 51 3.36 6.49 0.25
N VAL A 52 2.19 5.87 0.00
CA VAL A 52 0.93 6.62 -0.16
C VAL A 52 0.61 7.45 1.08
N LEU A 53 0.80 6.90 2.27
CA LEU A 53 0.51 7.57 3.53
C LEU A 53 1.53 8.67 3.85
N GLU A 54 2.82 8.39 3.66
CA GLU A 54 3.94 9.31 3.91
C GLU A 54 3.87 10.53 2.97
N HIS A 55 3.70 10.28 1.66
CA HIS A 55 3.66 11.34 0.66
C HIS A 55 2.27 11.95 0.46
N GLY A 56 1.24 11.40 1.10
CA GLY A 56 -0.14 11.90 1.01
C GLY A 56 -0.72 11.80 -0.40
N ILE A 57 -0.42 10.70 -1.10
CA ILE A 57 -0.86 10.45 -2.47
C ILE A 57 -2.39 10.33 -2.51
N ASP A 58 -3.02 10.99 -3.49
CA ASP A 58 -4.47 11.05 -3.59
C ASP A 58 -5.07 9.76 -4.17
N VAL A 59 -5.40 8.80 -3.30
CA VAL A 59 -5.94 7.48 -3.67
C VAL A 59 -7.38 7.34 -3.20
N PRO A 60 -8.35 6.83 -3.99
CA PRO A 60 -9.71 6.58 -3.52
C PRO A 60 -9.77 5.81 -2.19
N ARG A 61 -10.55 6.31 -1.23
CA ARG A 61 -10.57 5.79 0.16
C ARG A 61 -10.87 4.29 0.23
N ASN A 62 -11.79 3.81 -0.60
CA ASN A 62 -12.17 2.39 -0.66
C ASN A 62 -11.07 1.49 -1.24
N VAL A 63 -10.20 2.01 -2.11
CA VAL A 63 -9.04 1.28 -2.64
C VAL A 63 -8.00 1.15 -1.53
N LEU A 64 -7.60 2.26 -0.91
CA LEU A 64 -6.62 2.27 0.18
C LEU A 64 -7.05 1.39 1.36
N LEU A 65 -8.30 1.46 1.81
CA LEU A 65 -8.77 0.66 2.95
C LEU A 65 -8.86 -0.85 2.64
N ARG A 66 -9.10 -1.24 1.39
CA ARG A 66 -9.06 -2.66 1.00
C ARG A 66 -7.63 -3.18 0.98
N ALA A 67 -6.71 -2.40 0.42
CA ALA A 67 -5.28 -2.68 0.43
C ALA A 67 -4.72 -2.79 1.86
N TYR A 68 -5.05 -1.83 2.72
CA TYR A 68 -4.61 -1.82 4.12
C TYR A 68 -5.14 -2.99 4.95
N ARG A 69 -6.37 -3.48 4.66
CA ARG A 69 -6.99 -4.56 5.43
C ARG A 69 -6.25 -5.90 5.33
N VAL A 70 -5.47 -6.12 4.27
CA VAL A 70 -4.73 -7.37 4.08
C VAL A 70 -3.32 -7.33 4.65
N LEU A 71 -2.91 -6.19 5.22
CA LEU A 71 -1.64 -6.09 5.93
C LEU A 71 -1.61 -7.01 7.14
N MET A 72 -0.43 -7.55 7.43
CA MET A 72 -0.21 -8.29 8.66
C MET A 72 -0.42 -7.37 9.87
N ASP A 73 -0.67 -7.97 11.03
CA ASP A 73 -0.97 -7.23 12.26
C ASP A 73 0.15 -6.26 12.65
N GLU A 74 1.41 -6.61 12.36
CA GLU A 74 2.58 -5.75 12.60
C GLU A 74 2.53 -4.48 11.75
N ASP A 75 2.57 -4.62 10.42
CA ASP A 75 2.54 -3.49 9.47
C ASP A 75 1.26 -2.65 9.61
N SER A 76 0.10 -3.28 9.77
CA SER A 76 -1.15 -2.54 9.98
C SER A 76 -1.10 -1.74 11.28
N THR A 77 -0.56 -2.30 12.36
CA THR A 77 -0.43 -1.56 13.63
C THR A 77 0.54 -0.40 13.50
N GLU A 78 1.66 -0.59 12.81
CA GLU A 78 2.65 0.46 12.53
C GLU A 78 2.04 1.61 11.71
N TYR A 79 1.33 1.30 10.63
CA TYR A 79 0.82 2.31 9.68
C TYR A 79 -0.48 2.98 10.13
N ARG A 80 -1.12 2.47 11.19
CA ARG A 80 -2.42 2.98 11.67
C ARG A 80 -2.43 4.48 11.96
N PRO A 81 -1.43 5.07 12.66
CA PRO A 81 -1.44 6.50 12.93
C PRO A 81 -1.37 7.33 11.63
N ALA A 82 -0.55 6.91 10.66
CA ALA A 82 -0.41 7.58 9.37
C ALA A 82 -1.70 7.47 8.53
N LEU A 83 -2.38 6.32 8.57
CA LEU A 83 -3.68 6.14 7.93
C LEU A 83 -4.75 7.05 8.55
N GLU A 84 -4.83 7.14 9.87
CA GLU A 84 -5.77 8.02 10.57
C GLU A 84 -5.54 9.50 10.21
N GLU A 85 -4.27 9.93 10.18
CA GLU A 85 -3.89 11.28 9.76
C GLU A 85 -4.24 11.55 8.29
N TYR A 86 -3.91 10.63 7.38
CA TYR A 86 -4.26 10.73 5.96
C TYR A 86 -5.78 10.89 5.77
N LEU A 87 -6.59 10.07 6.45
CA LEU A 87 -8.04 10.13 6.36
C LEU A 87 -8.60 11.43 6.96
N HIS A 88 -8.03 11.93 8.06
CA HIS A 88 -8.44 13.19 8.65
C HIS A 88 -8.18 14.37 7.71
N ARG A 89 -6.97 14.46 7.14
CA ARG A 89 -6.58 15.51 6.18
C ARG A 89 -7.52 15.55 4.98
N ARG A 90 -8.01 14.40 4.52
CA ARG A 90 -8.89 14.31 3.34
C ARG A 90 -10.36 14.61 3.63
N ASN A 91 -10.84 14.40 4.85
CA ASN A 91 -12.22 14.73 5.26
C ASN A 91 -12.40 16.22 5.60
N GLY A 92 -11.31 16.93 5.89
CA GLY A 92 -11.31 18.38 6.15
C GLY A 92 -11.19 19.25 4.89
N ARG A 93 -11.18 18.65 3.71
CA ARG A 93 -11.00 19.31 2.40
C ARG A 93 -12.33 19.33 1.64
#